data_AF-A0A819QX61-F1
#
_entry.id   AF-A0A819QX61-F1
#
_cell.length_a   1.000
_cell.length_b   1.000
_cell.length_c   1.000
_cell.angle_alpha   90.00
_cell.angle_beta   90.00
_cell.angle_gamma   90.00
#
_symmetry.space_group_name_H-M   'P 1'
#
loop_
_entity.id
_entity.type
_entity.pdbx_description
1 polymer ?
#
loop_
_entity_poly.entity_id
_entity_poly.type
_entity_poly.pdbx_seq_one_letter_code
_entity_poly.pdbx_strand_id
1 'polypeptide(L)'
;RDVELLIRANVAGVPCREQLNGSTTVAVILPIPQDKGGYQITANFLGTDNRFTLNAGSQYIANVNLQYPKCSGSAQRTITNWVGTYNVDDSCNQDECCCLSEQVKISKLSEAELLVSANIVGKTCPSELNGSIEVPIPTPQDKSGFQTTTSFLGTMNRFTLSYDNQNIANVNLQFPKCSGMARRA
;
A
#
# COMPACT_ATOMS: atom_id res chain seq x y z
N ARG A 1 13.19 -16.21 -3.09
CA ARG A 1 12.54 -16.21 -4.42
C ARG A 1 11.16 -16.77 -4.18
N ASP A 2 10.15 -15.91 -4.13
CA ASP A 2 8.77 -16.37 -3.97
C ASP A 2 8.34 -17.01 -5.29
N VAL A 3 7.88 -18.26 -5.23
CA VAL A 3 7.46 -19.04 -6.41
C VAL A 3 5.93 -19.14 -6.50
N GLU A 4 5.23 -18.70 -5.46
CA GLU A 4 3.80 -18.87 -5.27
C GLU A 4 3.18 -17.61 -4.64
N LEU A 5 1.94 -17.31 -5.03
CA LEU A 5 1.09 -16.28 -4.45
C LEU A 5 -0.09 -16.94 -3.75
N LEU A 6 -0.20 -16.67 -2.45
CA LEU A 6 -1.42 -16.98 -1.69
C LEU A 6 -2.44 -15.85 -1.94
N ILE A 7 -3.49 -16.15 -2.70
CA ILE A 7 -4.61 -15.22 -2.87
C ILE A 7 -5.65 -15.53 -1.81
N ARG A 8 -5.91 -14.57 -0.92
CA ARG A 8 -7.04 -14.60 0.01
C ARG A 8 -8.13 -13.66 -0.50
N ALA A 9 -9.33 -14.19 -0.69
CA ALA A 9 -10.49 -13.40 -1.10
C ALA A 9 -11.64 -13.61 -0.13
N ASN A 10 -12.27 -12.52 0.29
CA ASN A 10 -13.55 -12.56 0.98
C ASN A 10 -14.64 -12.69 -0.07
N VAL A 11 -15.31 -13.83 -0.08
CA VAL A 11 -16.43 -14.13 -0.96
C VAL A 11 -17.71 -13.78 -0.21
N ALA A 12 -18.48 -12.85 -0.75
CA ALA A 12 -19.82 -12.51 -0.26
C ALA A 12 -20.80 -12.63 -1.43
N GLY A 13 -21.94 -13.27 -1.23
CA GLY A 13 -22.92 -13.42 -2.31
C GLY A 13 -24.16 -14.22 -1.91
N VAL A 14 -25.22 -14.00 -2.68
CA VAL A 14 -26.47 -14.78 -2.72
C VAL A 14 -26.15 -16.16 -3.29
N PRO A 15 -26.84 -17.25 -2.90
CA PRO A 15 -26.52 -18.60 -3.35
C PRO A 15 -26.45 -18.74 -4.88
N CYS A 16 -25.22 -18.77 -5.40
CA CYS A 16 -24.91 -19.48 -6.62
C CYS A 16 -25.01 -20.98 -6.27
N ARG A 17 -26.21 -21.54 -6.39
CA ARG A 17 -26.55 -22.95 -6.14
C ARG A 17 -26.32 -23.43 -4.69
N GLU A 18 -27.03 -22.82 -3.73
CA GLU A 18 -27.09 -23.26 -2.31
C GLU A 18 -25.74 -23.31 -1.55
N GLN A 19 -24.61 -22.97 -2.17
CA GLN A 19 -23.30 -23.32 -1.64
C GLN A 19 -22.64 -22.31 -0.70
N LEU A 20 -23.15 -21.08 -0.57
CA LEU A 20 -22.64 -20.13 0.42
C LEU A 20 -23.75 -19.20 0.93
N ASN A 21 -24.39 -19.58 2.03
CA ASN A 21 -25.02 -18.60 2.92
C ASN A 21 -23.94 -18.06 3.85
N GLY A 22 -23.36 -16.91 3.52
CA GLY A 22 -22.42 -16.20 4.39
C GLY A 22 -21.15 -15.72 3.69
N SER A 23 -20.44 -14.80 4.35
CA SER A 23 -19.11 -14.38 3.92
C SER A 23 -18.07 -15.44 4.30
N THR A 24 -17.29 -15.94 3.34
CA THR A 24 -16.17 -16.86 3.62
C THR A 24 -14.87 -16.28 3.07
N THR A 25 -13.74 -16.59 3.71
CA THR A 25 -12.42 -16.27 3.17
C THR A 25 -11.86 -17.54 2.53
N VAL A 26 -11.58 -17.49 1.24
CA VAL A 26 -10.97 -18.62 0.52
C VAL A 26 -9.54 -18.26 0.15
N ALA A 27 -8.66 -19.26 0.23
CA ALA A 27 -7.26 -19.14 -0.14
C ALA A 27 -6.95 -20.03 -1.35
N VAL A 28 -6.36 -19.46 -2.40
CA VAL A 28 -5.89 -20.21 -3.58
C VAL A 28 -4.40 -19.92 -3.77
N ILE A 29 -3.61 -20.96 -3.96
CA ILE A 29 -2.19 -20.83 -4.27
C ILE A 29 -2.04 -20.79 -5.78
N LEU A 30 -1.52 -19.68 -6.30
CA LEU A 30 -1.20 -19.53 -7.73
C LEU A 30 0.32 -19.40 -7.90
N PRO A 31 0.95 -20.10 -8.86
CA PRO A 31 2.34 -19.84 -9.19
C PRO A 31 2.50 -18.43 -9.79
N ILE A 32 3.63 -17.78 -9.52
CA ILE A 32 3.92 -16.42 -10.04
C ILE A 32 4.20 -16.50 -11.54
N PRO A 33 3.46 -15.75 -12.40
CA PRO A 33 3.70 -15.73 -13.84
C PRO A 33 5.16 -15.33 -14.13
N GLN A 34 5.87 -16.17 -14.88
CA GLN A 34 7.19 -15.84 -15.42
C GLN A 34 7.11 -15.05 -16.75
N ASP A 35 5.92 -15.04 -17.37
CA ASP A 35 5.71 -14.50 -18.71
C ASP A 35 4.89 -13.21 -18.71
N LYS A 36 5.20 -12.29 -19.64
CA LYS A 36 4.53 -10.98 -19.79
C LYS A 36 3.04 -11.06 -20.20
N GLY A 37 2.54 -12.26 -20.55
CA GLY A 37 1.14 -12.48 -20.93
C GLY A 37 0.16 -12.60 -19.76
N GLY A 38 0.66 -12.68 -18.53
CA GLY A 38 -0.14 -13.05 -17.36
C GLY A 38 -0.26 -14.58 -17.20
N TYR A 39 -1.07 -15.02 -16.25
CA TYR A 39 -1.25 -16.42 -15.89
C TYR A 39 -2.73 -16.79 -15.86
N GLN A 40 -3.05 -18.00 -16.33
CA GLN A 40 -4.37 -18.60 -16.18
C GLN A 40 -4.24 -19.99 -15.56
N ILE A 41 -5.04 -20.27 -14.54
CA ILE A 41 -5.24 -21.64 -14.04
C ILE A 41 -6.72 -21.95 -14.00
N THR A 42 -7.07 -23.21 -14.21
CA THR A 42 -8.40 -23.71 -13.90
C THR A 42 -8.29 -24.59 -12.66
N ALA A 43 -9.10 -24.32 -11.65
CA ALA A 43 -9.14 -25.07 -10.41
C ALA A 43 -10.60 -25.26 -9.97
N ASN A 44 -10.86 -26.36 -9.26
CA ASN A 44 -12.14 -26.52 -8.59
C ASN A 44 -12.19 -25.57 -7.39
N PHE A 45 -13.16 -24.67 -7.40
CA PHE A 45 -13.36 -23.63 -6.39
C PHE A 45 -14.83 -23.63 -6.00
N LEU A 46 -15.08 -23.84 -4.71
CA LEU A 46 -16.44 -23.95 -4.16
C LEU A 46 -17.29 -24.99 -4.91
N GLY A 47 -16.70 -26.13 -5.28
CA GLY A 47 -17.41 -27.23 -5.94
C GLY A 47 -17.65 -27.07 -7.45
N THR A 48 -17.15 -25.99 -8.07
CA THR A 48 -17.29 -25.74 -9.51
C THR A 48 -15.95 -25.43 -10.16
N ASP A 49 -15.82 -25.65 -11.47
CA ASP A 49 -14.58 -25.30 -12.17
C ASP A 49 -14.51 -23.81 -12.44
N ASN A 50 -13.45 -23.18 -11.95
CA ASN A 50 -13.23 -21.75 -12.02
C ASN A 50 -11.88 -21.47 -12.69
N ARG A 51 -11.87 -20.51 -13.60
CA ARG A 51 -10.65 -20.01 -14.24
C ARG A 51 -10.19 -18.75 -13.54
N PHE A 52 -9.03 -18.83 -12.89
CA PHE A 52 -8.36 -17.69 -12.32
C PHE A 52 -7.40 -17.09 -13.34
N THR A 53 -7.51 -15.79 -13.58
CA THR A 53 -6.59 -15.05 -14.46
C THR A 53 -5.88 -13.98 -13.66
N LEU A 54 -4.55 -14.04 -13.62
CA LEU A 54 -3.69 -13.03 -13.01
C LEU A 54 -2.97 -12.27 -14.13
N ASN A 55 -3.03 -10.94 -14.15
CA ASN A 55 -2.27 -10.18 -15.14
C ASN A 55 -0.75 -10.19 -14.82
N ALA A 56 0.09 -9.82 -15.79
CA ALA A 56 1.55 -9.83 -15.63
C ALA A 56 2.06 -8.95 -14.46
N GLY A 57 1.31 -7.91 -14.09
CA GLY A 57 1.63 -7.06 -12.94
C GLY A 57 1.13 -7.58 -11.60
N SER A 58 0.42 -8.71 -11.57
CA SER A 58 -0.28 -9.24 -10.40
C SER A 58 -1.20 -8.22 -9.71
N GLN A 59 -1.70 -7.22 -10.46
CA GLN A 59 -2.55 -6.13 -9.95
C GLN A 59 -4.02 -6.50 -9.96
N TYR A 60 -4.38 -7.54 -10.70
CA TYR A 60 -5.75 -7.90 -10.97
C TYR A 60 -5.86 -9.41 -11.04
N ILE A 61 -6.85 -9.95 -10.33
CA ILE A 61 -7.30 -11.33 -10.48
C ILE A 61 -8.76 -11.36 -10.94
N ALA A 62 -9.02 -12.05 -12.04
CA ALA A 62 -10.37 -12.47 -12.39
C ALA A 62 -10.59 -13.90 -11.92
N ASN A 63 -11.79 -14.19 -11.42
CA ASN A 63 -12.31 -15.54 -11.29
C ASN A 63 -13.51 -15.66 -12.25
N VAL A 64 -13.41 -16.56 -13.22
CA VAL A 64 -14.52 -16.91 -14.13
C VAL A 64 -15.03 -18.30 -13.78
N ASN A 65 -16.26 -18.39 -13.30
CA ASN A 65 -16.91 -19.68 -13.12
C ASN A 65 -17.33 -20.23 -14.49
N LEU A 66 -16.76 -21.37 -14.90
CA LEU A 66 -16.94 -21.92 -16.24
C LEU A 66 -18.33 -22.56 -16.43
N GLN A 67 -18.97 -22.96 -15.34
CA GLN A 67 -20.28 -23.64 -15.33
C GLN A 67 -21.41 -22.62 -15.12
N TYR A 68 -21.16 -21.58 -14.33
CA TYR A 68 -22.12 -20.53 -14.02
C TYR A 68 -21.48 -19.14 -14.20
N PRO A 69 -21.37 -18.63 -15.43
CA PRO A 69 -20.65 -17.37 -15.70
C PRO A 69 -21.14 -16.16 -14.90
N LYS A 70 -22.41 -16.16 -14.46
CA LYS A 70 -23.00 -15.12 -13.58
C LYS A 70 -22.37 -15.06 -12.18
N CYS A 71 -21.67 -16.11 -11.77
CA CYS A 71 -20.97 -16.24 -10.49
C CYS A 71 -19.47 -15.89 -10.63
N SER A 72 -19.09 -15.29 -11.76
CA SER A 72 -17.74 -14.77 -11.98
C SER A 72 -17.56 -13.44 -11.24
N GLY A 73 -16.32 -13.15 -10.88
CA GLY A 73 -15.97 -11.91 -10.20
C GLY A 73 -14.54 -11.51 -10.52
N SER A 74 -14.17 -10.33 -10.06
CA SER A 74 -12.78 -9.90 -10.12
C SER A 74 -12.41 -9.13 -8.87
N ALA A 75 -11.13 -9.16 -8.55
CA ALA A 75 -10.55 -8.36 -7.50
C ALA A 75 -9.31 -7.68 -8.04
N GLN A 76 -9.17 -6.40 -7.73
CA GLN A 76 -7.90 -5.72 -7.87
C GLN A 76 -7.09 -5.95 -6.60
N ARG A 77 -5.79 -6.21 -6.77
CA ARG A 77 -4.86 -6.31 -5.67
C ARG A 77 -4.79 -4.94 -5.00
N THR A 78 -5.23 -4.87 -3.76
CA THR A 78 -4.86 -3.78 -2.88
C THR A 78 -3.41 -4.02 -2.46
N ILE A 79 -2.47 -3.60 -3.31
CA ILE A 79 -1.09 -3.42 -2.84
C ILE A 79 -1.14 -2.17 -2.01
N THR A 80 -1.24 -2.29 -0.70
CA THR A 80 -0.90 -1.20 0.21
C THR A 80 0.33 -1.63 0.99
N ASN A 81 1.42 -1.93 0.27
CA ASN A 81 2.71 -2.18 0.90
C ASN A 81 3.52 -0.89 0.87
N TRP A 82 3.17 0.00 1.81
CA TRP A 82 3.83 1.28 2.03
C TRP A 82 5.27 1.13 2.51
N VAL A 83 5.66 -0.06 2.99
CA VAL A 83 7.03 -0.36 3.39
C VAL A 83 7.97 -0.23 2.19
N GLY A 84 9.03 0.54 2.37
CA GLY A 84 10.00 0.82 1.32
C GLY A 84 10.74 2.11 1.54
N THR A 85 11.52 2.48 0.54
CA THR A 85 12.33 3.70 0.51
C THR A 85 11.76 4.65 -0.52
N TYR A 86 11.72 5.94 -0.16
CA TYR A 86 11.18 7.01 -0.97
C TYR A 86 12.22 8.13 -1.05
N ASN A 87 12.59 8.54 -2.25
CA ASN A 87 13.48 9.67 -2.49
C ASN A 87 12.70 10.97 -2.25
N VAL A 88 13.21 11.80 -1.33
CA VAL A 88 12.64 13.12 -1.02
C VAL A 88 12.80 14.04 -2.22
N ASP A 89 11.80 14.87 -2.48
CA ASP A 89 11.87 15.91 -3.47
C ASP A 89 12.40 17.23 -2.89
N ASP A 90 13.07 18.03 -3.71
CA ASP A 90 13.68 19.29 -3.28
C ASP A 90 12.65 20.45 -3.20
N SER A 91 11.39 20.13 -2.88
CA SER A 91 10.30 21.13 -2.84
C SER A 91 10.26 21.96 -1.55
N CYS A 92 10.96 21.51 -0.50
CA CYS A 92 11.01 22.19 0.79
C CYS A 92 12.12 23.25 0.83
N ASN A 93 11.79 24.47 1.30
CA ASN A 93 12.76 25.56 1.41
C ASN A 93 13.70 25.41 2.61
N GLN A 94 14.90 24.86 2.37
CA GLN A 94 15.90 24.57 3.39
C GLN A 94 16.52 25.82 4.06
N ASP A 95 16.36 27.01 3.47
CA ASP A 95 16.87 28.25 4.06
C ASP A 95 16.01 28.74 5.22
N GLU A 96 14.73 28.38 5.21
CA GLU A 96 13.74 28.85 6.20
C GLU A 96 13.11 27.70 7.01
N CYS A 97 13.20 26.46 6.50
CA CYS A 97 12.54 25.29 7.05
C CYS A 97 13.54 24.19 7.42
N CYS A 98 13.13 23.36 8.37
CA CYS A 98 13.74 22.06 8.59
C CYS A 98 13.03 21.02 7.72
N CYS A 99 13.72 20.56 6.68
CA CYS A 99 13.21 19.75 5.60
C CYS A 99 13.64 18.30 5.74
N LEU A 100 12.83 17.38 5.20
CA LEU A 100 13.29 16.03 4.93
C LEU A 100 14.40 16.06 3.87
N SER A 101 15.30 15.08 3.91
CA SER A 101 16.42 14.98 2.96
C SER A 101 16.67 13.54 2.52
N GLU A 102 17.28 13.42 1.35
CA GLU A 102 17.71 12.15 0.75
C GLU A 102 16.56 11.15 0.61
N GLN A 103 16.35 10.33 1.63
CA GLN A 103 15.41 9.23 1.62
C GLN A 103 14.56 9.20 2.89
N VAL A 104 13.28 8.91 2.68
CA VAL A 104 12.33 8.51 3.72
C VAL A 104 12.19 7.00 3.64
N LYS A 105 12.37 6.31 4.76
CA LYS A 105 12.14 4.88 4.88
C LYS A 105 10.87 4.64 5.68
N ILE A 106 9.93 3.91 5.12
CA ILE A 106 8.77 3.39 5.83
C ILE A 106 9.04 1.94 6.17
N SER A 107 8.92 1.60 7.45
CA SER A 107 9.11 0.24 7.96
C SER A 107 7.93 -0.17 8.84
N LYS A 108 7.82 -1.47 9.13
CA LYS A 108 6.77 -1.98 10.02
C LYS A 108 7.23 -1.81 11.46
N LEU A 109 6.45 -1.10 12.28
CA LEU A 109 6.68 -1.01 13.73
C LEU A 109 5.88 -2.09 14.46
N SER A 110 4.61 -2.24 14.11
CA SER A 110 3.69 -3.26 14.64
C SER A 110 2.65 -3.65 13.57
N GLU A 111 1.65 -4.48 13.93
CA GLU A 111 0.51 -4.71 13.02
C GLU A 111 -0.35 -3.46 12.83
N ALA A 112 -0.39 -2.57 13.83
CA ALA A 112 -1.23 -1.38 13.82
C ALA A 112 -0.48 -0.11 13.39
N GLU A 113 0.86 -0.14 13.32
CA GLU A 113 1.68 1.04 13.08
C GLU A 113 2.85 0.79 12.12
N LEU A 114 3.13 1.81 11.31
CA LEU A 114 4.32 1.95 10.49
C LEU A 114 5.26 2.99 11.12
N LEU A 115 6.56 2.82 10.93
CA LEU A 115 7.57 3.79 11.33
C LEU A 115 8.11 4.51 10.09
N VAL A 116 7.96 5.82 10.05
CA VAL A 116 8.56 6.69 9.05
C VAL A 116 9.87 7.23 9.62
N SER A 117 10.99 6.77 9.08
CA SER A 117 12.34 7.23 9.45
C SER A 117 12.92 8.07 8.31
N ALA A 118 13.48 9.24 8.61
CA ALA A 118 14.02 10.12 7.58
C ALA A 118 15.12 11.02 8.12
N ASN A 119 16.05 11.42 7.24
CA ASN A 119 17.05 12.43 7.56
C ASN A 119 16.45 13.82 7.40
N ILE A 120 16.92 14.77 8.23
CA ILE A 120 16.50 16.17 8.15
C ILE A 120 17.67 17.10 7.83
N VAL A 121 17.41 18.17 7.08
CA VAL A 121 18.35 19.22 6.71
C VAL A 121 17.67 20.58 6.74
N GLY A 122 18.45 21.64 6.93
CA GLY A 122 17.95 23.01 6.87
C GLY A 122 18.50 23.88 7.98
N LYS A 123 18.56 25.20 7.73
CA LYS A 123 19.19 26.16 8.65
C LYS A 123 18.46 26.28 9.99
N THR A 124 17.17 25.99 10.00
CA THR A 124 16.31 26.11 11.19
C THR A 124 16.10 24.77 11.91
N CYS A 125 16.79 23.70 11.48
CA CYS A 125 16.71 22.43 12.19
C CYS A 125 17.32 22.55 13.61
N PRO A 126 16.62 22.11 14.65
CA PRO A 126 17.17 22.04 16.00
C PRO A 126 18.45 21.19 16.01
N SER A 127 19.53 21.71 16.60
CA SER A 127 20.82 21.02 16.71
C SER A 127 20.77 19.70 17.48
N GLU A 128 19.71 19.50 18.27
CA GLU A 128 19.45 18.27 19.04
C GLU A 128 18.93 17.12 18.17
N LEU A 129 18.44 17.40 16.96
CA LEU A 129 17.89 16.40 16.03
C LEU A 129 18.91 15.91 14.99
N ASN A 130 20.21 16.00 15.31
CA ASN A 130 21.29 15.65 14.39
C ASN A 130 21.13 14.23 13.80
N GLY A 131 20.69 14.18 12.54
CA GLY A 131 20.74 13.01 11.69
C GLY A 131 19.36 12.57 11.22
N SER A 132 18.54 12.01 12.09
CA SER A 132 17.34 11.27 11.72
C SER A 132 16.19 11.50 12.68
N ILE A 133 14.98 11.46 12.14
CA ILE A 133 13.73 11.48 12.89
C ILE A 133 12.95 10.20 12.64
N GLU A 134 12.14 9.81 13.61
CA GLU A 134 11.28 8.65 13.50
C GLU A 134 9.86 9.00 13.96
N VAL A 135 8.89 8.68 13.13
CA VAL A 135 7.49 9.04 13.36
C VAL A 135 6.62 7.80 13.21
N PRO A 136 5.99 7.32 14.29
CA PRO A 136 4.98 6.28 14.17
C PRO A 136 3.73 6.86 13.52
N ILE A 137 3.19 6.15 12.52
CA ILE A 137 1.91 6.45 11.89
C ILE A 137 1.04 5.18 11.89
N PRO A 138 -0.28 5.29 12.06
CA PRO A 138 -1.14 4.12 12.01
C PRO A 138 -1.11 3.44 10.63
N THR A 139 -1.16 2.11 10.62
CA THR A 139 -1.25 1.32 9.39
C THR A 139 -2.57 1.65 8.68
N PRO A 140 -2.53 2.11 7.41
CA PRO A 140 -3.73 2.44 6.65
C PRO A 140 -4.73 1.28 6.59
N GLN A 141 -5.97 1.52 7.03
CA GLN A 141 -7.06 0.55 6.96
C GLN A 141 -7.96 0.75 5.73
N ASP A 142 -7.92 1.94 5.11
CA ASP A 142 -8.78 2.32 3.97
C ASP A 142 -8.03 2.24 2.63
N LYS A 143 -8.78 1.87 1.59
CA LYS A 143 -8.35 1.68 0.20
C LYS A 143 -8.34 2.99 -0.60
N SER A 144 -8.68 4.13 0.00
CA SER A 144 -8.86 5.41 -0.72
C SER A 144 -7.66 6.37 -0.61
N GLY A 145 -6.52 5.85 -0.15
CA GLY A 145 -5.39 6.67 0.31
C GLY A 145 -5.47 6.92 1.81
N PHE A 146 -4.34 7.26 2.44
CA PHE A 146 -4.29 7.50 3.88
C PHE A 146 -3.85 8.91 4.17
N GLN A 147 -4.55 9.55 5.11
CA GLN A 147 -4.15 10.82 5.69
C GLN A 147 -4.16 10.70 7.20
N THR A 148 -3.07 11.13 7.84
CA THR A 148 -3.01 11.30 9.29
C THR A 148 -2.40 12.65 9.61
N THR A 149 -2.84 13.23 10.71
CA THR A 149 -2.32 14.51 11.20
C THR A 149 -1.63 14.24 12.53
N THR A 150 -0.34 14.55 12.62
CA THR A 150 0.45 14.37 13.84
C THR A 150 1.45 15.52 14.03
N SER A 151 1.99 15.63 15.23
CA SER A 151 3.08 16.57 15.51
C SER A 151 4.37 16.04 14.89
N PHE A 152 5.06 16.91 14.16
CA PHE A 152 6.30 16.61 13.47
C PHE A 152 7.21 17.84 13.52
N LEU A 153 8.42 17.66 14.05
CA LEU A 153 9.36 18.76 14.29
C LEU A 153 8.73 19.93 15.07
N GLY A 154 7.84 19.61 16.03
CA GLY A 154 7.15 20.62 16.85
C GLY A 154 5.97 21.33 16.18
N THR A 155 5.58 20.97 14.97
CA THR A 155 4.44 21.57 14.25
C THR A 155 3.44 20.51 13.79
N MET A 156 2.17 20.88 13.63
CA MET A 156 1.15 19.96 13.13
C MET A 156 1.31 19.74 11.63
N ASN A 157 1.50 18.49 11.24
CA ASN A 157 1.74 18.09 9.86
C ASN A 157 0.74 17.01 9.45
N ARG A 158 0.32 17.07 8.19
CA ARG A 158 -0.53 16.06 7.57
C ARG A 158 0.31 15.18 6.65
N PHE A 159 0.44 13.91 7.03
CA PHE A 159 1.04 12.88 6.20
C PHE A 159 -0.01 12.29 5.29
N THR A 160 0.28 12.26 3.99
CA THR A 160 -0.56 11.65 2.96
C THR A 160 0.21 10.55 2.25
N LEU A 161 -0.39 9.37 2.17
CA LEU A 161 0.15 8.20 1.47
C LEU A 161 -0.75 7.94 0.23
N SER A 162 -0.17 8.00 -0.98
CA SER A 162 -0.91 7.86 -2.26
C SER A 162 -1.24 6.41 -2.58
N TYR A 163 -2.50 6.09 -2.89
CA TYR A 163 -3.00 4.70 -3.00
C TYR A 163 -2.10 3.70 -3.76
N ASP A 164 -1.40 4.15 -4.80
CA ASP A 164 -0.45 3.37 -5.60
C ASP A 164 0.89 3.06 -4.91
N ASN A 165 1.06 3.50 -3.65
CA ASN A 165 2.29 3.52 -2.86
C ASN A 165 3.46 4.21 -3.56
N GLN A 166 3.21 5.12 -4.50
CA GLN A 166 4.29 5.79 -5.21
C GLN A 166 4.77 7.05 -4.49
N ASN A 167 3.95 7.65 -3.64
CA ASN A 167 4.25 8.92 -3.02
C ASN A 167 3.84 8.96 -1.54
N ILE A 168 4.68 9.61 -0.75
CA ILE A 168 4.32 10.15 0.57
C ILE A 168 4.46 11.67 0.51
N ALA A 169 3.50 12.39 1.07
CA ALA A 169 3.59 13.84 1.22
C ALA A 169 3.50 14.19 2.70
N ASN A 170 4.35 15.12 3.13
CA ASN A 170 4.30 15.73 4.44
C ASN A 170 3.92 17.21 4.27
N VAL A 171 2.71 17.58 4.68
CA VAL A 171 2.19 18.95 4.54
C VAL A 171 2.17 19.62 5.90
N ASN A 172 3.01 20.64 6.07
CA ASN A 172 2.98 21.46 7.27
C ASN A 172 1.77 22.39 7.23
N LEU A 173 0.83 22.22 8.15
CA LEU A 173 -0.45 22.94 8.14
C LEU A 173 -0.32 24.40 8.58
N GLN A 174 0.75 24.73 9.31
CA GLN A 174 1.04 26.09 9.78
C GLN A 174 1.96 26.85 8.82
N PHE A 175 2.92 26.14 8.23
CA PHE A 175 3.92 26.71 7.33
C PHE A 175 3.97 25.91 6.02
N PRO A 176 3.03 26.10 5.08
CA PRO A 176 2.95 25.28 3.86
C PRO A 176 4.24 25.23 3.02
N LYS A 177 5.08 26.27 3.07
CA LYS A 177 6.41 26.33 2.44
C LYS A 177 7.44 25.30 2.99
N CYS A 178 7.16 24.73 4.16
CA CYS A 178 7.95 23.66 4.78
C CYS A 178 7.35 22.27 4.51
N SER A 179 6.43 22.17 3.55
CA SER A 179 5.91 20.89 3.08
C SER A 179 6.89 20.24 2.11
N GLY A 180 6.80 18.93 1.96
CA GLY A 180 7.56 18.19 0.97
C GLY A 180 6.87 16.90 0.57
N MET A 181 7.38 16.25 -0.47
CA MET A 181 6.96 14.91 -0.85
C MET A 181 8.17 14.02 -1.09
N ALA A 182 7.95 12.71 -1.04
CA ALA A 182 8.95 11.73 -1.43
C ALA A 182 8.29 10.70 -2.35
N ARG A 183 9.03 10.29 -3.37
CA ARG A 183 8.59 9.31 -4.36
C ARG A 183 9.31 8.00 -4.18
N ARG A 184 8.62 6.88 -4.37
CA ARG A 184 9.22 5.56 -4.20
C ARG A 184 10.45 5.41 -5.11
N ALA A 185 11.54 4.90 -4.53
CA ALA A 185 12.80 4.62 -5.22
C ALA A 185 12.73 3.36 -6.09
#